data_AF-A0AAJ1R8D2-F1
#
_entry.id   AF-A0AAJ1R8D2-F1
#
_cell.length_a   1.000
_cell.length_b   1.000
_cell.length_c   1.000
_cell.angle_alpha   90.00
_cell.angle_beta   90.00
_cell.angle_gamma   90.00
#
_symmetry.space_group_name_H-M   'P 1'
#
loop_
_entity.id
_entity.type
_entity.pdbx_description
1 polymer ?
#
loop_
_entity_poly.entity_id
_entity_poly.type
_entity_poly.pdbx_seq_one_letter_code
_entity_poly.pdbx_strand_id
1 'polypeptide(L)'
;MFNKINKKIFFRAFSILAILLLVSSSLIAVINLYRPPIKEVIMQTQVAKNNRVVINTSQTAFKKQVTQAANTWNKDLKRQLFMINNHEKPTIVIYDLANKQIKQLLKDRDYGEHILAATGKGVVYVNASFMDQTDNRDLLVPVIEHELGHVIGLKHINGDALMNASIQPTSYITKYDLKVARYILLHNH
;
A
#
# COMPACT_ATOMS: atom_id res chain seq x y z
N MET A 1 -55.92 17.19 10.90
CA MET A 1 -55.59 15.76 10.79
C MET A 1 -54.26 15.46 10.05
N PHE A 2 -53.62 16.45 9.39
CA PHE A 2 -52.36 16.29 8.63
C PHE A 2 -51.07 16.11 9.45
N ASN A 3 -51.09 16.39 10.77
CA ASN A 3 -49.86 16.41 11.59
C ASN A 3 -49.42 15.01 12.10
N LYS A 4 -50.33 14.01 12.12
CA LYS A 4 -50.03 12.64 12.58
C LYS A 4 -49.36 11.78 11.51
N ILE A 5 -49.67 11.99 10.24
CA ILE A 5 -49.12 11.21 9.11
C ILE A 5 -47.66 11.59 8.87
N ASN A 6 -47.35 12.90 8.86
CA ASN A 6 -45.98 13.40 8.72
C ASN A 6 -45.06 12.95 9.87
N LYS A 7 -45.56 12.89 11.11
CA LYS A 7 -44.80 12.35 12.25
C LYS A 7 -44.48 10.86 12.10
N LYS A 8 -45.41 10.04 11.58
CA LYS A 8 -45.17 8.61 11.33
C LYS A 8 -44.15 8.37 10.23
N ILE A 9 -44.22 9.15 9.14
CA ILE A 9 -43.25 9.05 8.03
C ILE A 9 -41.86 9.49 8.50
N PHE A 10 -41.77 10.61 9.23
CA PHE A 10 -40.53 11.10 9.81
C PHE A 10 -39.90 10.08 10.76
N PHE A 11 -40.68 9.48 11.66
CA PHE A 11 -40.19 8.46 12.60
C PHE A 11 -39.66 7.22 11.86
N ARG A 12 -40.37 6.75 10.82
CA ARG A 12 -39.92 5.63 9.98
C ARG A 12 -38.62 5.94 9.25
N ALA A 13 -38.49 7.12 8.66
CA ALA A 13 -37.27 7.56 7.99
C ALA A 13 -36.08 7.67 8.97
N PHE A 14 -36.32 8.21 10.16
CA PHE A 14 -35.31 8.30 11.21
C PHE A 14 -34.88 6.92 11.73
N SER A 15 -35.82 5.98 11.92
CA SER A 15 -35.51 4.59 12.29
C SER A 15 -34.69 3.88 11.22
N ILE A 16 -35.01 4.05 9.93
CA ILE A 16 -34.22 3.48 8.82
C ILE A 16 -32.80 4.06 8.83
N LEU A 17 -32.66 5.37 8.99
CA LEU A 17 -31.34 6.02 9.08
C LEU A 17 -30.54 5.49 10.28
N ALA A 18 -31.17 5.36 11.46
CA ALA A 18 -30.52 4.81 12.64
C ALA A 18 -30.08 3.34 12.45
N ILE A 19 -30.90 2.52 11.80
CA ILE A 19 -30.54 1.14 11.44
C ILE A 19 -29.38 1.12 10.46
N LEU A 20 -29.39 1.95 9.42
CA LEU A 20 -28.29 2.05 8.47
C LEU A 20 -26.99 2.50 9.13
N LEU A 21 -27.05 3.44 10.07
CA LEU A 21 -25.90 3.89 10.86
C LEU A 21 -25.37 2.78 11.78
N LEU A 22 -26.26 2.01 12.43
CA LEU A 22 -25.87 0.86 13.24
C LEU A 22 -25.21 -0.23 12.39
N VAL A 23 -25.80 -0.58 11.24
CA VAL A 23 -25.26 -1.58 10.30
C VAL A 23 -23.91 -1.14 9.73
N SER A 24 -23.75 0.14 9.39
CA SER A 24 -22.46 0.64 8.91
C SER A 24 -21.40 0.69 10.02
N SER A 25 -21.78 1.06 11.24
CA SER A 25 -20.86 1.02 12.39
C SER A 25 -20.42 -0.40 12.76
N SER A 26 -21.32 -1.39 12.69
CA SER A 26 -21.00 -2.79 12.96
C SER A 26 -20.14 -3.39 11.84
N LEU A 27 -20.38 -3.04 10.58
CA LEU A 27 -19.53 -3.44 9.47
C LEU A 27 -18.11 -2.87 9.61
N ILE A 28 -17.97 -1.59 9.97
CA ILE A 28 -16.66 -0.96 10.24
C ILE A 28 -15.97 -1.65 11.43
N ALA A 29 -16.71 -1.98 12.49
CA ALA A 29 -16.17 -2.71 13.64
C ALA A 29 -15.69 -4.11 13.25
N VAL A 30 -16.46 -4.86 12.48
CA VAL A 30 -16.10 -6.20 11.97
C VAL A 30 -14.87 -6.13 11.07
N ILE A 31 -14.80 -5.17 10.14
CA ILE A 31 -13.62 -4.96 9.28
C ILE A 31 -12.38 -4.66 10.12
N ASN A 32 -12.50 -3.88 11.20
CA ASN A 32 -11.38 -3.60 12.11
C ASN A 32 -11.00 -4.81 12.99
N LEU A 33 -11.95 -5.67 13.35
CA LEU A 33 -11.73 -6.90 14.13
C LEU A 33 -11.06 -8.01 13.29
N TYR A 34 -11.28 -8.04 11.98
CA TYR A 34 -10.68 -9.03 11.09
C TYR A 34 -9.27 -8.67 10.60
N ARG A 35 -8.68 -7.56 11.06
CA ARG A 35 -7.28 -7.26 10.75
C ARG A 35 -6.34 -8.14 11.58
N PRO A 36 -5.38 -8.84 10.96
CA PRO A 36 -4.45 -9.70 11.69
C PRO A 36 -3.58 -8.87 12.65
N PRO A 37 -3.13 -9.41 13.78
CA PRO A 37 -2.24 -8.69 14.71
C PRO A 37 -1.00 -8.10 14.04
N ILE A 38 -0.56 -6.91 14.49
CA ILE A 38 0.57 -6.18 13.90
C ILE A 38 1.82 -7.04 13.75
N LYS A 39 2.16 -7.86 14.76
CA LYS A 39 3.36 -8.70 14.74
C LYS A 39 3.35 -9.75 13.63
N GLU A 40 2.19 -10.17 13.17
CA GLU A 40 2.05 -11.19 12.12
C GLU A 40 2.26 -10.61 10.71
N VAL A 41 2.03 -9.30 10.55
CA VAL A 41 2.12 -8.60 9.26
C VAL A 41 3.42 -7.81 9.08
N ILE A 42 4.44 -8.11 9.88
CA ILE A 42 5.77 -7.50 9.79
C ILE A 42 6.77 -8.48 9.20
N MET A 43 7.62 -7.98 8.30
CA MET A 43 8.84 -8.63 7.82
C MET A 43 10.06 -7.76 8.14
N GLN A 44 11.24 -8.30 7.83
CA GLN A 44 12.48 -7.55 7.96
C GLN A 44 12.40 -6.27 7.13
N THR A 45 12.63 -5.14 7.79
CA THR A 45 12.62 -3.82 7.16
C THR A 45 14.00 -3.47 6.61
N GLN A 46 14.00 -2.70 5.52
CA GLN A 46 15.21 -2.16 4.92
C GLN A 46 15.56 -0.77 5.46
N VAL A 47 14.71 -0.22 6.34
CA VAL A 47 14.88 1.09 6.95
C VAL A 47 15.70 0.95 8.23
N ALA A 48 16.95 1.40 8.20
CA ALA A 48 17.76 1.46 9.43
C ALA A 48 17.12 2.40 10.47
N LYS A 49 17.30 2.08 11.75
CA LYS A 49 16.72 2.85 12.87
C LYS A 49 17.05 4.34 12.75
N ASN A 50 16.03 5.18 12.88
CA ASN A 50 16.11 6.65 12.77
C ASN A 50 16.62 7.20 11.42
N ASN A 51 16.88 6.35 10.42
CA ASN A 51 17.37 6.80 9.13
C ASN A 51 16.22 7.04 8.14
N ARG A 52 16.57 7.73 7.05
CA ARG A 52 15.74 7.88 5.86
C ARG A 52 16.07 6.78 4.86
N VAL A 53 15.13 6.49 3.98
CA VAL A 53 15.34 5.64 2.81
C VAL A 53 15.75 6.54 1.66
N VAL A 54 16.99 6.38 1.20
CA VAL A 54 17.47 7.02 -0.02
C VAL A 54 17.11 6.14 -1.20
N ILE A 55 16.26 6.66 -2.09
CA ILE A 55 15.81 5.98 -3.30
C ILE A 55 16.62 6.51 -4.48
N ASN A 56 17.35 5.63 -5.15
CA ASN A 56 17.94 5.92 -6.44
C ASN A 56 17.00 5.47 -7.56
N THR A 57 16.65 6.41 -8.43
CA THR A 57 15.72 6.20 -9.55
C THR A 57 16.42 6.33 -10.89
N SER A 58 17.75 6.24 -10.95
CA SER A 58 18.50 6.41 -12.21
C SER A 58 18.25 5.26 -13.18
N GLN A 59 17.81 4.10 -12.67
CA GLN A 59 17.61 2.85 -13.41
C GLN A 59 16.14 2.56 -13.74
N THR A 60 15.26 3.55 -13.58
CA THR A 60 13.84 3.44 -13.93
C THR A 60 13.35 4.63 -14.75
N ALA A 61 12.45 4.37 -15.70
CA ALA A 61 11.70 5.36 -16.47
C ALA A 61 10.55 5.97 -15.64
N PHE A 62 10.08 5.30 -14.58
CA PHE A 62 8.91 5.68 -13.79
C PHE A 62 9.21 6.68 -12.66
N LYS A 63 10.20 7.56 -12.85
CA LYS A 63 10.70 8.48 -11.80
C LYS A 63 9.62 9.35 -11.16
N LYS A 64 8.65 9.81 -11.97
CA LYS A 64 7.54 10.65 -11.50
C LYS A 64 6.61 9.87 -10.56
N GLN A 65 6.27 8.64 -10.93
CA GLN A 65 5.40 7.75 -10.16
C GLN A 65 6.08 7.33 -8.86
N VAL A 66 7.37 7.03 -8.89
CA VAL A 66 8.17 6.77 -7.69
C VAL A 66 8.14 7.96 -6.74
N THR A 67 8.36 9.17 -7.27
CA THR A 67 8.34 10.40 -6.47
C THR A 67 6.96 10.62 -5.85
N GLN A 68 5.89 10.38 -6.60
CA GLN A 68 4.52 10.48 -6.10
C GLN A 68 4.27 9.48 -4.96
N ALA A 69 4.57 8.20 -5.15
CA ALA A 69 4.39 7.16 -4.14
C ALA A 69 5.18 7.46 -2.84
N ALA A 70 6.44 7.88 -2.98
CA ALA A 70 7.28 8.28 -1.85
C ALA A 70 6.67 9.47 -1.09
N ASN A 71 6.12 10.45 -1.81
CA ASN A 71 5.47 11.62 -1.23
C ASN A 71 4.15 11.26 -0.52
N THR A 72 3.36 10.33 -1.05
CA THR A 72 2.14 9.84 -0.39
C THR A 72 2.49 9.26 0.98
N TRP A 73 3.43 8.32 1.03
CA TRP A 73 3.90 7.73 2.30
C TRP A 73 4.44 8.78 3.27
N ASN A 74 5.28 9.70 2.80
CA ASN A 74 5.85 10.76 3.63
C ASN A 74 4.76 11.64 4.27
N LYS A 75 3.77 12.03 3.46
CA LYS A 75 2.62 12.83 3.89
C LYS A 75 1.81 12.10 4.94
N ASP A 76 1.44 10.85 4.68
CA ASP A 76 0.53 10.08 5.55
C ASP A 76 1.20 9.63 6.85
N LEU A 77 2.51 9.37 6.81
CA LEU A 77 3.33 9.14 7.99
C LEU A 77 3.67 10.42 8.75
N LYS A 78 3.47 11.59 8.13
CA LYS A 78 3.91 12.91 8.63
C LYS A 78 5.42 12.92 8.96
N ARG A 79 6.22 12.28 8.11
CA ARG A 79 7.67 12.12 8.27
C ARG A 79 8.31 12.08 6.88
N GLN A 80 9.43 12.78 6.70
CA GLN A 80 10.26 12.62 5.50
C GLN A 80 11.07 11.32 5.61
N LEU A 81 10.40 10.19 5.35
CA LEU A 81 10.98 8.86 5.42
C LEU A 81 11.73 8.52 4.12
N PHE A 82 11.08 8.71 2.98
CA PHE A 82 11.64 8.45 1.66
C PHE A 82 12.21 9.73 1.05
N MET A 83 13.38 9.63 0.43
CA MET A 83 14.05 10.73 -0.24
C MET A 83 14.61 10.25 -1.57
N ILE A 84 14.30 10.95 -2.67
CA ILE A 84 14.88 10.66 -3.97
C ILE A 84 16.25 11.35 -4.05
N ASN A 85 17.32 10.57 -4.14
CA ASN A 85 18.68 11.10 -4.35
C ASN A 85 19.52 10.08 -5.14
N ASN A 86 20.07 10.53 -6.27
CA ASN A 86 20.86 9.68 -7.16
C ASN A 86 22.38 9.82 -6.94
N HIS A 87 22.81 10.73 -6.06
CA HIS A 87 24.21 11.06 -5.82
C HIS A 87 24.77 10.45 -4.53
N GLU A 88 23.89 10.08 -3.59
CA GLU A 88 24.24 9.41 -2.34
C GLU A 88 24.20 7.88 -2.49
N LYS A 89 24.82 7.17 -1.54
CA LYS A 89 24.70 5.71 -1.46
C LYS A 89 23.22 5.36 -1.19
N PRO A 90 22.53 4.70 -2.12
CA PRO A 90 21.11 4.43 -1.97
C PRO A 90 20.84 3.38 -0.89
N THR A 91 19.72 3.55 -0.19
CA THR A 91 19.10 2.47 0.59
C THR A 91 18.41 1.48 -0.34
N ILE A 92 17.70 1.99 -1.34
CA ILE A 92 17.06 1.19 -2.38
C ILE A 92 17.34 1.76 -3.77
N VAL A 93 17.44 0.87 -4.77
CA VAL A 93 17.48 1.22 -6.19
C VAL A 93 16.24 0.66 -6.87
N ILE A 94 15.63 1.42 -7.78
CA ILE A 94 14.48 0.96 -8.56
C ILE A 94 14.91 0.61 -9.97
N TYR A 95 14.64 -0.63 -10.39
CA TYR A 95 14.97 -1.15 -11.71
C TYR A 95 13.72 -1.51 -12.49
N ASP A 96 13.76 -1.18 -13.78
CA ASP A 96 12.78 -1.64 -14.75
C ASP A 96 13.25 -2.96 -15.35
N LEU A 97 12.41 -3.99 -15.24
CA LEU A 97 12.68 -5.30 -15.81
C LEU A 97 11.60 -5.71 -16.81
N ALA A 98 12.02 -6.45 -17.84
CA ALA A 98 11.10 -7.12 -18.73
C ALA A 98 10.44 -8.32 -18.05
N ASN A 99 9.24 -8.70 -18.53
CA ASN A 99 8.48 -9.85 -18.05
C ASN A 99 9.34 -11.12 -17.85
N LYS A 100 10.18 -11.46 -18.83
CA LYS A 100 11.06 -12.64 -18.78
C LYS A 100 12.09 -12.56 -17.65
N GLN A 101 12.67 -11.38 -17.42
CA GLN A 101 13.68 -11.16 -16.39
C GLN A 101 13.07 -11.26 -14.99
N ILE A 102 11.89 -10.67 -14.78
CA ILE A 102 11.16 -10.79 -13.51
C ILE A 102 10.77 -12.23 -13.21
N LYS A 103 10.27 -12.97 -14.21
CA LYS A 103 9.93 -14.39 -14.06
C LYS A 103 11.17 -15.25 -13.72
N GLN A 104 12.33 -14.91 -14.28
CA GLN A 104 13.58 -15.62 -13.97
C GLN A 104 14.09 -15.33 -12.56
N LEU A 105 14.05 -14.07 -12.10
CA LEU A 105 14.44 -13.69 -10.73
C LEU A 105 13.61 -14.37 -9.66
N LEU A 106 12.35 -14.68 -9.99
CA LEU A 106 11.37 -15.20 -9.05
C LEU A 106 11.03 -16.67 -9.32
N LYS A 107 11.74 -17.35 -10.23
CA LYS A 107 11.46 -18.75 -10.61
C LYS A 107 11.51 -19.73 -9.43
N ASP A 108 12.30 -19.41 -8.40
CA ASP A 108 12.43 -20.22 -7.18
C ASP A 108 11.38 -19.86 -6.10
N ARG A 109 10.51 -18.90 -6.38
CA ARG A 109 9.45 -18.44 -5.49
C ARG A 109 8.12 -18.61 -6.23
N ASP A 110 7.14 -19.23 -5.60
CA ASP A 110 5.87 -19.66 -6.21
C ASP A 110 4.93 -18.47 -6.54
N TYR A 111 5.42 -17.48 -7.28
CA TYR A 111 4.69 -16.30 -7.70
C TYR A 111 3.91 -16.61 -8.98
N GLY A 112 2.63 -16.22 -9.02
CA GLY A 112 1.72 -16.48 -10.14
C GLY A 112 2.12 -15.82 -11.47
N GLU A 113 1.32 -16.05 -12.52
CA GLU A 113 1.70 -15.76 -13.92
C GLU A 113 1.87 -14.27 -14.27
N HIS A 114 1.52 -13.33 -13.37
CA HIS A 114 1.50 -11.88 -13.60
C HIS A 114 2.11 -11.08 -12.44
N ILE A 115 3.44 -11.10 -12.31
CA ILE A 115 4.16 -10.32 -11.31
C ILE A 115 4.29 -8.87 -11.78
N LEU A 116 3.76 -7.94 -10.99
CA LEU A 116 3.77 -6.50 -11.30
C LEU A 116 5.05 -5.81 -10.84
N ALA A 117 5.52 -6.17 -9.66
CA ALA A 117 6.76 -5.70 -9.08
C ALA A 117 7.22 -6.68 -8.00
N ALA A 118 8.44 -6.48 -7.50
CA ALA A 118 8.97 -7.22 -6.36
C ALA A 118 10.03 -6.42 -5.61
N THR A 119 9.99 -6.51 -4.28
CA THR A 119 10.99 -5.89 -3.40
C THR A 119 11.94 -6.94 -2.81
N GLY A 120 13.24 -6.63 -2.82
CA GLY A 120 14.25 -7.45 -2.16
C GLY A 120 15.59 -6.74 -1.97
N LYS A 121 16.25 -6.98 -0.83
CA LYS A 121 17.63 -6.58 -0.48
C LYS A 121 18.17 -5.31 -1.18
N GLY A 122 17.58 -4.16 -0.89
CA GLY A 122 18.03 -2.86 -1.41
C GLY A 122 17.57 -2.56 -2.83
N VAL A 123 16.59 -3.31 -3.34
CA VAL A 123 16.09 -3.19 -4.71
C VAL A 123 14.58 -3.32 -4.77
N VAL A 124 13.96 -2.52 -5.63
CA VAL A 124 12.59 -2.70 -6.10
C VAL A 124 12.65 -2.94 -7.61
N TYR A 125 12.10 -4.06 -8.06
CA TYR A 125 11.99 -4.42 -9.48
C TYR A 125 10.58 -4.14 -9.95
N VAL A 126 10.43 -3.32 -10.99
CA VAL A 126 9.14 -3.02 -11.62
C VAL A 126 9.06 -3.75 -12.95
N ASN A 127 7.94 -4.42 -13.23
CA ASN A 127 7.71 -5.07 -14.52
C ASN A 127 7.32 -4.05 -15.59
N ALA A 128 8.31 -3.39 -16.18
CA ALA A 128 8.09 -2.35 -17.18
C ALA A 128 7.28 -2.84 -18.39
N SER A 129 7.51 -4.08 -18.84
CA SER A 129 6.75 -4.65 -19.96
C SER A 129 5.25 -4.76 -19.68
N PHE A 130 4.86 -5.01 -18.43
CA PHE A 130 3.46 -5.04 -18.04
C PHE A 130 2.90 -3.63 -17.83
N MET A 131 3.68 -2.76 -17.19
CA MET A 131 3.27 -1.40 -16.81
C MET A 131 3.22 -0.41 -17.97
N ASP A 132 3.97 -0.67 -19.05
CA ASP A 132 3.94 0.17 -20.25
C ASP A 132 2.67 0.01 -21.08
N GLN A 133 1.89 -1.05 -20.83
CA GLN A 133 0.55 -1.21 -21.41
C GLN A 133 -0.37 -0.10 -20.89
N THR A 134 -1.07 0.59 -21.80
CA THR A 134 -1.83 1.81 -21.52
C THR A 134 -2.83 1.64 -20.38
N ASP A 135 -3.50 0.50 -20.33
CA ASP A 135 -4.56 0.21 -19.36
C ASP A 135 -4.01 -0.04 -17.94
N ASN A 136 -2.70 -0.27 -17.82
CA ASN A 136 -2.04 -0.57 -16.55
C ASN A 136 -1.29 0.65 -15.98
N ARG A 137 -1.19 1.76 -16.72
CA ARG A 137 -0.39 2.93 -16.29
C ARG A 137 -0.89 3.56 -15.00
N ASP A 138 -2.20 3.51 -14.76
CA ASP A 138 -2.81 4.03 -13.52
C ASP A 138 -2.47 3.16 -12.30
N LEU A 139 -1.99 1.94 -12.52
CA LEU A 139 -1.57 1.01 -11.46
C LEU A 139 -0.12 1.23 -11.01
N LEU A 140 0.69 1.99 -11.75
CA LEU A 140 2.10 2.21 -11.43
C LEU A 140 2.32 2.82 -10.05
N VAL A 141 1.58 3.89 -9.70
CA VAL A 141 1.73 4.53 -8.40
C VAL A 141 1.30 3.59 -7.27
N PRO A 142 0.11 2.97 -7.30
CA PRO A 142 -0.29 2.02 -6.27
C PRO A 142 0.66 0.82 -6.11
N VAL A 143 1.21 0.29 -7.21
CA VAL A 143 2.19 -0.80 -7.16
C VAL A 143 3.48 -0.33 -6.50
N ILE A 144 3.98 0.87 -6.84
CA ILE A 144 5.18 1.39 -6.18
C ILE A 144 4.90 1.70 -4.70
N GLU A 145 3.73 2.23 -4.36
CA GLU A 145 3.31 2.43 -2.96
C GLU A 145 3.32 1.12 -2.17
N HIS A 146 2.84 0.04 -2.77
CA HIS A 146 2.86 -1.32 -2.20
C HIS A 146 4.30 -1.79 -1.94
N GLU A 147 5.18 -1.70 -2.95
CA GLU A 147 6.58 -2.09 -2.81
C GLU A 147 7.33 -1.24 -1.76
N LEU A 148 7.05 0.06 -1.68
CA LEU A 148 7.59 0.91 -0.61
C LEU A 148 7.07 0.49 0.78
N GLY A 149 5.87 -0.07 0.88
CA GLY A 149 5.37 -0.74 2.08
C GLY A 149 6.27 -1.93 2.49
N HIS A 150 6.68 -2.76 1.53
CA HIS A 150 7.65 -3.83 1.78
C HIS A 150 9.04 -3.31 2.19
N VAL A 151 9.49 -2.18 1.64
CA VAL A 151 10.74 -1.52 2.08
C VAL A 151 10.65 -1.11 3.54
N ILE A 152 9.50 -0.57 3.99
CA ILE A 152 9.23 -0.26 5.40
C ILE A 152 9.20 -1.53 6.25
N GLY A 153 8.86 -2.69 5.68
CA GLY A 153 8.80 -3.98 6.36
C GLY A 153 7.38 -4.50 6.57
N LEU A 154 6.39 -3.99 5.84
CA LEU A 154 5.04 -4.56 5.84
C LEU A 154 5.03 -5.85 5.01
N LYS A 155 4.39 -6.91 5.49
CA LYS A 155 4.08 -8.12 4.71
C LYS A 155 2.81 -7.91 3.88
N HIS A 156 2.53 -8.86 3.00
CA HIS A 156 1.19 -8.96 2.44
C HIS A 156 0.14 -9.14 3.52
N ILE A 157 -1.01 -8.49 3.34
CA ILE A 157 -2.17 -8.54 4.23
C ILE A 157 -3.39 -8.90 3.37
N ASN A 158 -3.92 -10.11 3.55
CA ASN A 158 -5.07 -10.58 2.79
C ASN A 158 -6.27 -9.66 2.97
N GLY A 159 -6.87 -9.23 1.86
CA GLY A 159 -8.02 -8.32 1.87
C GLY A 159 -7.69 -6.88 2.23
N ASP A 160 -6.41 -6.51 2.34
CA ASP A 160 -6.03 -5.10 2.47
C ASP A 160 -6.22 -4.33 1.15
N ALA A 161 -6.30 -3.00 1.24
CA ALA A 161 -6.42 -2.16 0.05
C ALA A 161 -5.09 -2.05 -0.68
N LEU A 162 -3.99 -1.78 0.04
CA LEU A 162 -2.67 -1.59 -0.53
C LEU A 162 -1.85 -2.87 -0.46
N MET A 163 -1.64 -3.42 0.73
CA MET A 163 -0.69 -4.51 0.98
C MET A 163 -1.25 -5.90 0.61
N ASN A 164 -2.32 -5.98 -0.17
CA ASN A 164 -2.80 -7.25 -0.69
C ASN A 164 -1.89 -7.74 -1.83
N ALA A 165 -1.61 -9.04 -1.89
CA ALA A 165 -0.71 -9.63 -2.90
C ALA A 165 -1.26 -9.52 -4.33
N SER A 166 -2.57 -9.29 -4.47
CA SER A 166 -3.22 -9.04 -5.76
C SER A 166 -3.65 -7.58 -5.87
N ILE A 167 -3.43 -6.99 -7.04
CA ILE A 167 -3.82 -5.61 -7.32
C ILE A 167 -5.32 -5.41 -7.09
N GLN A 168 -5.67 -4.33 -6.41
CA GLN A 168 -7.05 -3.97 -6.11
C GLN A 168 -7.45 -2.71 -6.91
N PRO A 169 -8.68 -2.62 -7.43
CA PRO A 169 -9.20 -1.39 -8.03
C PRO A 169 -9.20 -0.20 -7.08
N THR A 170 -9.27 -0.46 -5.78
CA THR A 170 -9.24 0.54 -4.71
C THR A 170 -7.95 0.43 -3.91
N SER A 171 -6.80 0.46 -4.58
CA SER A 171 -5.51 0.44 -3.88
C SER A 171 -5.15 1.84 -3.35
N TYR A 172 -4.96 1.94 -2.04
CA TYR A 172 -4.57 3.16 -1.32
C TYR A 172 -4.00 2.81 0.06
N ILE A 173 -3.10 3.64 0.59
CA ILE A 173 -2.53 3.47 1.93
C ILE A 173 -3.64 3.56 2.99
N THR A 174 -3.91 2.47 3.70
CA THR A 174 -4.95 2.44 4.73
C THR A 174 -4.46 2.96 6.08
N LYS A 175 -5.39 3.27 6.98
CA LYS A 175 -5.05 3.56 8.39
C LYS A 175 -4.32 2.39 9.05
N TYR A 176 -4.60 1.16 8.62
CA TYR A 176 -3.96 -0.02 9.17
C TYR A 176 -2.50 -0.12 8.72
N ASP A 177 -2.22 0.12 7.45
CA ASP A 177 -0.85 0.17 6.91
C ASP A 177 -0.01 1.21 7.65
N LEU A 178 -0.56 2.41 7.87
CA LEU A 178 0.11 3.45 8.65
C LEU A 178 0.37 3.05 10.11
N LYS A 179 -0.53 2.28 10.72
CA LYS A 179 -0.37 1.78 12.09
C LYS A 179 0.79 0.78 12.16
N VAL A 180 0.85 -0.17 11.22
CA VAL A 180 1.93 -1.16 11.12
C VAL A 180 3.26 -0.48 10.79
N ALA A 181 3.29 0.41 9.81
CA ALA A 181 4.47 1.18 9.43
C ALA A 181 5.06 1.96 10.61
N ARG A 182 4.22 2.70 11.35
CA ARG A 182 4.67 3.44 12.55
C ARG A 182 5.21 2.50 13.62
N TYR A 183 4.56 1.36 13.84
CA TYR A 183 5.05 0.36 14.80
C TYR A 183 6.45 -0.11 14.41
N ILE A 184 6.67 -0.49 13.14
CA ILE A 184 7.98 -0.94 12.65
C ILE A 184 9.03 0.16 12.85
N LEU A 185 8.75 1.39 12.40
CA LEU A 185 9.69 2.51 12.47
C LEU A 185 10.08 2.91 13.90
N LEU A 186 9.24 2.62 14.90
CA LEU A 186 9.52 2.86 16.32
C LEU A 186 10.30 1.71 16.97
N HIS A 187 10.06 0.47 16.55
CA HIS A 187 10.57 -0.74 17.22
C HIS A 187 11.66 -1.46 16.43
N ASN A 188 12.16 -0.88 15.34
CA ASN A 188 13.28 -1.46 14.63
C ASN A 188 14.56 -1.30 15.49
N HIS A 189 15.13 -2.43 15.91
CA HIS A 189 16.35 -2.51 16.72
C HIS A 189 17.50 -2.99 15.85
#